data_AF-F7XFL4-F1
#
_entry.id   AF-F7XFL4-F1
#
_cell.length_a   1.000
_cell.length_b   1.000
_cell.length_c   1.000
_cell.angle_alpha   90.00
_cell.angle_beta   90.00
_cell.angle_gamma   90.00
#
_symmetry.space_group_name_H-M   'P 1'
#
loop_
_entity.id
_entity.type
_entity.pdbx_description
1 polymer ?
#
loop_
_entity_poly.entity_id
_entity_poly.type
_entity_poly.pdbx_seq_one_letter_code
_entity_poly.pdbx_strand_id
1 'polypeptide(L)'
;MKLTIRINGDVLSAYIPKKDLEEPIISVEDEALWGGSILLRNGWRLALPHLPQEARLPVTVEARRMSGRLDRGAHEKPDRMTRIGEISSSQNAAAMLAENQKMHPWPALTRTAYEDVAACISSGELSGSGLGIINAFERRMEEWIGGGYVVSASSGTAALTVALIALGIHPGDVVLLPSYTWAATGVAPLRIGAIPRFVDIDPNSYNISRVGGCDHTGRQGNHRGPHARH
;
A
#
# COMPACT_ATOMS: atom_id res chain seq x y z
N MET A 1 22.69 -16.54 4.60
CA MET A 1 21.73 -17.06 3.62
C MET A 1 20.53 -16.16 3.68
N LYS A 2 20.16 -15.60 2.53
CA LYS A 2 19.03 -14.69 2.44
C LYS A 2 17.73 -15.45 2.69
N LEU A 3 16.97 -15.04 3.69
CA LEU A 3 15.61 -15.49 3.92
C LEU A 3 14.71 -14.30 4.20
N THR A 4 13.44 -14.42 3.86
CA THR A 4 12.41 -13.44 4.17
C THR A 4 11.51 -14.00 5.24
N ILE A 5 11.42 -13.31 6.37
CA ILE A 5 10.47 -13.64 7.43
C ILE A 5 9.19 -12.87 7.12
N ARG A 6 8.06 -13.57 7.14
CA ARG A 6 6.73 -12.98 6.93
C ARG A 6 5.69 -13.62 7.82
N ILE A 7 4.56 -12.94 7.98
CA ILE A 7 3.37 -13.49 8.62
C ILE A 7 2.48 -14.04 7.50
N ASN A 8 2.06 -15.30 7.65
CA ASN A 8 1.14 -15.96 6.73
C ASN A 8 -0.05 -16.49 7.55
N GLY A 9 -1.17 -15.76 7.52
CA GLY A 9 -2.28 -15.96 8.47
C GLY A 9 -1.83 -15.58 9.89
N ASP A 10 -1.96 -16.52 10.83
CA ASP A 10 -1.54 -16.36 12.24
C ASP A 10 -0.16 -16.99 12.53
N VAL A 11 0.61 -17.35 11.50
CA VAL A 11 1.87 -18.10 11.62
C VAL A 11 3.05 -17.33 11.03
N LEU A 12 4.15 -17.27 11.76
CA LEU A 12 5.43 -16.79 11.22
C LEU A 12 6.04 -17.84 10.27
N SER A 13 6.36 -17.45 9.04
CA SER A 13 7.05 -18.29 8.05
C SER A 13 8.37 -17.69 7.59
N ALA A 14 9.32 -18.55 7.25
CA ALA A 14 10.58 -18.18 6.61
C ALA A 14 10.58 -18.67 5.16
N TYR A 15 10.67 -17.74 4.22
CA TYR A 15 10.85 -18.01 2.80
C TYR A 15 12.34 -17.91 2.42
N ILE A 16 12.87 -18.94 1.75
CA ILE A 16 14.28 -19.03 1.34
C ILE A 16 14.32 -19.06 -0.21
N PRO A 17 14.55 -17.91 -0.88
CA PRO A 17 14.42 -17.79 -2.34
C PRO A 17 15.30 -18.77 -3.11
N LYS A 18 16.55 -18.97 -2.66
CA LYS A 18 17.53 -19.84 -3.33
C LYS A 18 17.09 -21.31 -3.42
N LYS A 19 16.16 -21.73 -2.56
CA LYS A 19 15.68 -23.11 -2.49
C LYS A 19 14.18 -23.23 -2.78
N ASP A 20 13.55 -22.11 -3.13
CA ASP A 20 12.11 -21.96 -3.26
C ASP A 20 11.33 -22.67 -2.14
N LEU A 21 11.76 -22.42 -0.91
CA LEU A 21 11.30 -23.14 0.27
C LEU A 21 10.65 -22.17 1.25
N GLU A 22 9.37 -22.38 1.55
CA GLU A 22 8.65 -21.68 2.60
C GLU A 22 8.29 -22.64 3.73
N GLU A 23 8.71 -22.30 4.95
CA GLU A 23 8.53 -23.17 6.10
C GLU A 23 8.07 -22.39 7.33
N PRO A 24 7.08 -22.91 8.08
CA PRO A 24 6.67 -22.33 9.35
C PRO A 24 7.80 -22.35 10.38
N ILE A 25 7.94 -21.25 11.12
CA ILE A 25 8.81 -21.16 12.28
C ILE A 25 8.04 -21.75 13.46
N ILE A 26 8.58 -22.83 14.05
CA ILE A 26 7.92 -23.58 15.13
C ILE A 26 8.44 -23.20 16.52
N SER A 27 9.63 -22.61 16.60
CA SER A 27 10.21 -22.17 17.87
C SER A 27 11.27 -21.09 17.67
N VAL A 28 11.48 -20.27 18.70
CA VAL A 28 12.44 -19.16 18.72
C VAL A 28 13.19 -19.17 20.05
N GLU A 29 14.49 -18.87 20.02
CA GLU A 29 15.35 -18.84 21.21
C GLU A 29 15.10 -17.58 22.06
N ASP A 30 14.94 -16.43 21.41
CA ASP A 30 14.66 -15.15 22.07
C ASP A 30 13.22 -14.69 21.77
N GLU A 31 12.53 -14.15 22.78
CA GLU A 31 11.20 -13.54 22.61
C GLU A 31 11.18 -12.42 21.55
N ALA A 32 12.33 -11.79 21.34
CA ALA A 32 12.53 -10.68 20.40
C ALA A 32 12.71 -11.12 18.93
N LEU A 33 12.78 -12.42 18.62
CA LEU A 33 13.12 -13.00 17.30
C LEU A 33 14.54 -12.69 16.80
N TRP A 34 15.04 -11.48 17.01
CA TRP A 34 16.30 -10.96 16.51
C TRP A 34 17.47 -11.21 17.46
N GLY A 35 18.60 -11.65 16.91
CA GLY A 35 19.80 -12.01 17.70
C GLY A 35 19.82 -13.45 18.23
N GLY A 36 18.72 -14.18 18.10
CA GLY A 36 18.59 -15.59 18.50
C GLY A 36 18.55 -16.57 17.32
N SER A 37 18.27 -17.84 17.63
CA SER A 37 18.02 -18.87 16.62
C SER A 37 16.55 -19.24 16.49
N ILE A 38 16.13 -19.54 15.25
CA ILE A 38 14.80 -20.05 14.91
C ILE A 38 14.89 -21.50 14.46
N LEU A 39 13.84 -22.27 14.75
CA LEU A 39 13.66 -23.63 14.23
C LEU A 39 12.49 -23.64 13.24
N LEU A 40 12.76 -24.14 12.04
CA LEU A 40 11.74 -24.39 11.03
C LEU A 40 11.11 -25.77 11.22
N ARG A 41 9.86 -25.94 10.76
CA ARG A 41 9.12 -27.22 10.82
C ARG A 41 9.90 -28.39 10.23
N ASN A 42 10.68 -28.15 9.18
CA ASN A 42 11.53 -29.16 8.55
C ASN A 42 12.85 -29.49 9.29
N GLY A 43 13.02 -28.96 10.50
CA GLY A 43 14.17 -29.22 11.37
C GLY A 43 15.39 -28.34 11.10
N TRP A 44 15.27 -27.29 10.29
CA TRP A 44 16.38 -26.37 10.06
C TRP A 44 16.49 -25.34 11.17
N ARG A 45 17.69 -25.22 11.74
CA ARG A 45 18.02 -24.17 12.69
C ARG A 45 18.79 -23.04 12.02
N LEU A 46 18.25 -21.83 12.10
CA LEU A 46 18.82 -20.63 11.47
C LEU A 46 19.06 -19.57 12.56
N ALA A 47 20.30 -19.07 12.65
CA ALA A 47 20.62 -17.91 13.48
C ALA A 47 20.26 -16.63 12.71
N LEU A 48 19.44 -15.78 13.32
CA LEU A 48 19.03 -14.50 12.75
C LEU A 48 20.02 -13.40 13.16
N PRO A 49 20.22 -12.38 12.31
CA PRO A 49 21.02 -11.23 12.70
C PRO A 49 20.31 -10.44 13.81
N HIS A 50 21.08 -9.66 14.56
CA HIS A 50 20.51 -8.70 15.48
C HIS A 50 19.89 -7.55 14.69
N LEU A 51 18.60 -7.31 14.91
CA LEU A 51 17.81 -6.22 14.36
C LEU A 51 17.05 -5.54 15.51
N PRO A 52 16.67 -4.26 15.36
CA PRO A 52 15.79 -3.60 16.32
C PRO A 52 14.48 -4.38 16.49
N GLN A 53 13.94 -4.46 17.71
CA GLN A 53 12.66 -5.13 17.99
C GLN A 53 11.49 -4.58 17.15
N GLU A 54 11.61 -3.34 16.67
CA GLU A 54 10.61 -2.64 15.84
C GLU A 54 10.67 -3.02 14.34
N ALA A 55 11.56 -3.93 13.92
CA ALA A 55 11.69 -4.33 12.53
C ALA A 55 10.37 -4.92 11.99
N ARG A 56 9.72 -4.18 11.08
CA ARG A 56 8.44 -4.55 10.50
C ARG A 56 8.58 -5.73 9.54
N LEU A 57 7.63 -6.66 9.58
CA LEU A 57 7.51 -7.76 8.64
C LEU A 57 6.68 -7.33 7.40
N PRO A 58 6.95 -7.88 6.19
CA PRO A 58 7.99 -8.84 5.86
C PRO A 58 9.39 -8.20 5.83
N VAL A 59 10.40 -8.91 6.32
CA VAL A 59 11.79 -8.45 6.32
C VAL A 59 12.71 -9.52 5.76
N THR A 60 13.64 -9.09 4.91
CA THR A 60 14.65 -9.97 4.33
C THR A 60 15.96 -9.83 5.10
N VAL A 61 16.46 -10.94 5.64
CA VAL A 61 17.64 -10.98 6.49
C VAL A 61 18.65 -12.02 6.02
N GLU A 62 19.92 -11.77 6.32
CA GLU A 62 20.97 -12.76 6.14
C GLU A 62 21.08 -13.64 7.39
N ALA A 63 20.53 -14.85 7.32
CA ALA A 63 20.58 -15.82 8.40
C ALA A 63 21.71 -16.83 8.21
N ARG A 64 22.30 -17.31 9.30
CA ARG A 64 23.31 -18.37 9.27
C ARG A 64 22.66 -19.71 9.62
N ARG A 65 22.68 -20.68 8.70
CA ARG A 65 22.26 -22.04 9.04
C ARG A 65 23.26 -22.66 10.01
N MET A 66 22.76 -23.15 11.13
CA MET A 66 23.55 -23.87 12.12
C MET A 66 23.63 -25.34 11.68
N SER A 67 24.80 -25.97 11.80
CA SER A 67 24.99 -27.36 11.37
C SER A 67 24.29 -28.31 12.33
N GLY A 68 23.55 -29.28 11.79
CA GLY A 68 22.72 -30.24 12.51
C GLY A 68 21.29 -30.25 11.97
N ARG A 69 20.95 -31.23 11.13
CA ARG A 69 19.53 -31.54 10.86
C ARG A 69 19.08 -32.35 12.07
N LEU A 70 18.17 -31.82 12.87
CA LEU A 70 17.50 -32.66 13.87
C LEU A 70 16.77 -33.76 13.09
N ASP A 71 17.07 -35.02 13.41
CA ASP A 71 16.43 -36.14 12.75
C ASP A 71 14.91 -36.05 12.92
N ARG A 72 14.16 -36.49 11.90
CA ARG A 72 12.69 -36.37 11.82
C ARG A 72 11.91 -37.06 12.97
N GLY A 73 12.60 -37.68 13.92
CA GLY A 73 12.05 -38.28 15.14
C GLY A 73 12.40 -37.57 16.46
N ALA A 74 13.22 -36.51 16.44
CA ALA A 74 13.60 -35.76 17.64
C ALA A 74 12.75 -34.48 17.76
N HIS A 75 11.52 -34.64 18.27
CA HIS A 75 10.69 -33.53 18.75
C HIS A 75 11.17 -33.00 20.12
N GLU A 76 12.43 -33.21 20.47
CA GLU A 76 12.97 -32.80 21.76
C GLU A 76 13.53 -31.37 21.67
N LYS A 77 12.85 -30.49 22.42
CA LYS A 77 13.11 -29.06 22.54
C LYS A 77 14.48 -28.85 23.19
N PRO A 78 15.42 -28.11 22.59
CA PRO A 78 16.59 -27.65 23.34
C PRO A 78 16.12 -26.69 24.43
N ASP A 79 16.72 -26.80 25.63
CA ASP A 79 16.29 -26.21 26.91
C ASP A 79 16.11 -24.66 26.91
N ARG A 80 16.52 -23.98 25.84
CA ARG A 80 16.48 -22.51 25.68
C ARG A 80 15.51 -21.99 24.62
N MET A 81 14.59 -22.80 24.10
CA MET A 81 13.82 -22.44 22.89
C MET A 81 12.31 -22.43 23.13
N THR A 82 11.64 -21.28 23.14
CA THR A 82 10.19 -21.16 23.43
C THR A 82 9.32 -21.52 22.21
N ARG A 83 8.19 -22.21 22.41
CA ARG A 83 7.23 -22.51 21.33
C ARG A 83 6.46 -21.23 20.98
N ILE A 84 6.27 -20.94 19.69
CA ILE A 84 5.56 -19.72 19.26
C ILE A 84 4.14 -19.62 19.84
N GLY A 85 3.47 -20.76 20.09
CA GLY A 85 2.15 -20.79 20.74
C GLY A 85 2.10 -20.17 22.16
N GLU A 86 3.24 -20.04 22.83
CA GLU A 86 3.36 -19.42 24.17
C GLU A 86 3.77 -17.93 24.09
N ILE A 87 4.20 -17.43 22.93
CA ILE A 87 4.63 -16.04 22.70
C ILE A 87 3.43 -15.11 22.35
N SER A 88 2.22 -15.70 22.29
CA SER A 88 0.92 -15.05 22.02
C SER A 88 0.56 -13.92 23.02
N SER A 89 1.31 -13.78 24.12
CA SER A 89 1.13 -12.74 25.14
C SER A 89 2.16 -11.60 25.10
N SER A 90 2.93 -11.44 24.01
CA SER A 90 3.68 -10.20 23.77
C SER A 90 2.78 -9.20 23.03
N GLN A 91 2.44 -8.10 23.70
CA GLN A 91 1.55 -7.03 23.22
C GLN A 91 1.95 -6.43 21.85
N ASN A 92 3.17 -6.67 21.38
CA ASN A 92 3.70 -6.16 20.12
C ASN A 92 3.20 -6.93 18.89
N ALA A 93 3.02 -8.26 18.96
CA ALA A 93 2.54 -9.04 17.82
C ALA A 93 1.04 -8.79 17.54
N ALA A 94 0.23 -8.70 18.61
CA ALA A 94 -1.20 -8.39 18.51
C ALA A 94 -1.45 -6.96 18.00
N ALA A 95 -0.62 -5.98 18.41
CA ALA A 95 -0.70 -4.61 17.90
C ALA A 95 -0.30 -4.51 16.42
N MET A 96 0.74 -5.23 16.00
CA MET A 96 1.16 -5.31 14.59
C MET A 96 0.11 -6.03 13.71
N LEU A 97 -0.61 -7.01 14.24
CA LEU A 97 -1.71 -7.71 13.55
C LEU A 97 -2.98 -6.85 13.46
N ALA A 98 -3.22 -5.95 14.43
CA ALA A 98 -4.36 -5.04 14.42
C ALA A 98 -4.21 -3.91 13.39
N GLU A 99 -2.98 -3.44 13.14
CA GLU A 99 -2.71 -2.34 12.20
C GLU A 99 -2.69 -2.79 10.74
N ASN A 100 -2.50 -4.10 10.49
CA ASN A 100 -2.65 -4.70 9.16
C ASN A 100 -4.11 -5.11 8.92
N GLN A 101 -5.01 -4.16 9.18
CA GLN A 101 -6.44 -4.31 9.06
C GLN A 101 -6.75 -4.80 7.64
N LYS A 102 -7.11 -6.08 7.56
CA LYS A 102 -7.39 -6.87 6.35
C LYS A 102 -7.90 -5.97 5.23
N MET A 103 -7.03 -5.68 4.26
CA MET A 103 -7.49 -5.10 3.01
C MET A 103 -8.59 -6.03 2.49
N HIS A 104 -9.83 -5.52 2.41
CA HIS A 104 -10.94 -6.31 1.90
C HIS A 104 -10.54 -6.90 0.54
N PRO A 105 -10.87 -8.17 0.24
CA PRO A 105 -10.43 -8.83 -0.97
C PRO A 105 -10.78 -7.98 -2.19
N TRP A 106 -9.78 -7.64 -2.99
CA TRP A 106 -9.95 -6.83 -4.19
C TRP A 106 -10.14 -7.75 -5.41
N PRO A 107 -11.15 -7.50 -6.27
CA PRO A 107 -12.24 -6.54 -6.09
C PRO A 107 -13.28 -7.04 -5.08
N ALA A 108 -13.84 -6.13 -4.28
CA ALA A 108 -14.88 -6.45 -3.32
C ALA A 108 -16.25 -6.56 -4.03
N LEU A 109 -16.51 -7.70 -4.68
CA LEU A 109 -17.77 -7.97 -5.36
C LEU A 109 -18.83 -8.47 -4.38
N THR A 110 -19.91 -7.71 -4.23
CA THR A 110 -21.04 -8.07 -3.36
C THR A 110 -22.14 -8.74 -4.17
N ARG A 111 -23.03 -9.48 -3.49
CA ARG A 111 -24.23 -10.06 -4.12
C ARG A 111 -25.09 -8.98 -4.80
N THR A 112 -25.25 -7.83 -4.15
CA THR A 112 -25.98 -6.68 -4.70
C THR A 112 -25.38 -6.21 -6.02
N ALA A 113 -24.05 -6.15 -6.15
CA ALA A 113 -23.41 -5.77 -7.41
C ALA A 113 -23.75 -6.73 -8.56
N TYR A 114 -23.85 -8.04 -8.30
CA TYR A 114 -24.29 -9.01 -9.31
C TYR A 114 -25.76 -8.82 -9.71
N GLU A 115 -26.63 -8.59 -8.74
CA GLU A 115 -28.06 -8.38 -8.96
C GLU A 115 -28.32 -7.09 -9.77
N ASP A 116 -27.59 -6.02 -9.46
CA ASP A 116 -27.63 -4.74 -10.19
C ASP A 116 -27.20 -4.89 -11.66
N VAL A 117 -26.13 -5.65 -11.92
CA VAL A 117 -25.67 -5.94 -13.30
C VAL A 117 -26.70 -6.80 -14.03
N ALA A 118 -27.24 -7.84 -13.38
CA ALA A 118 -28.27 -8.68 -13.97
C ALA A 118 -29.56 -7.89 -14.30
N ALA A 119 -29.93 -6.94 -13.45
CA ALA A 119 -31.06 -6.04 -13.70
C ALA A 119 -30.82 -5.15 -14.93
N CYS A 120 -29.62 -4.59 -15.09
CA CYS A 120 -29.26 -3.79 -16.28
C CYS A 120 -29.31 -4.62 -17.57
N ILE A 121 -28.83 -5.87 -17.52
CA ILE A 121 -28.91 -6.79 -18.66
C ILE A 121 -30.36 -7.11 -19.01
N SER A 122 -31.18 -7.37 -17.99
CA SER A 122 -32.58 -7.74 -18.17
C SER A 122 -33.44 -6.57 -18.68
N SER A 123 -33.12 -5.34 -18.29
CA SER A 123 -33.83 -4.13 -18.73
C SER A 123 -33.46 -3.70 -20.16
N GLY A 124 -32.30 -4.13 -20.66
CA GLY A 124 -31.74 -3.67 -21.94
C GLY A 124 -31.10 -2.28 -21.87
N GLU A 125 -31.07 -1.63 -20.70
CA GLU A 125 -30.40 -0.35 -20.49
C GLU A 125 -28.89 -0.54 -20.30
N LEU A 126 -28.20 -0.90 -21.40
CA LEU A 126 -26.79 -1.27 -21.39
C LEU A 126 -25.81 -0.11 -21.65
N SER A 127 -26.32 1.11 -21.82
CA SER A 127 -25.54 2.27 -22.23
C SER A 127 -25.61 3.40 -21.21
N GLY A 128 -24.69 4.36 -21.31
CA GLY A 128 -24.62 5.54 -20.45
C GLY A 128 -25.72 6.56 -20.74
N SER A 129 -27.00 6.15 -20.70
CA SER A 129 -28.16 7.00 -20.99
C SER A 129 -28.43 8.09 -19.97
N GLY A 130 -27.70 8.10 -18.83
CA GLY A 130 -27.94 9.02 -17.72
C GLY A 130 -29.21 8.69 -16.91
N LEU A 131 -29.77 7.50 -17.11
CA LEU A 131 -30.97 7.00 -16.43
C LEU A 131 -30.65 5.77 -15.58
N GLY A 132 -31.67 5.27 -14.88
CA GLY A 132 -31.60 4.03 -14.12
C GLY A 132 -30.50 4.05 -13.05
N ILE A 133 -29.63 3.05 -13.09
CA ILE A 133 -28.61 2.84 -12.05
C ILE A 133 -27.55 3.94 -12.00
N ILE A 134 -27.26 4.61 -13.12
CA ILE A 134 -26.28 5.70 -13.18
C ILE A 134 -26.81 6.91 -12.40
N ASN A 135 -28.06 7.33 -12.67
CA ASN A 135 -28.69 8.42 -11.94
C ASN A 135 -28.85 8.10 -10.44
N ALA A 136 -29.25 6.88 -10.12
CA ALA A 136 -29.33 6.43 -8.73
C ALA A 136 -27.95 6.41 -8.03
N PHE A 137 -26.87 6.14 -8.76
CA PHE A 137 -25.51 6.25 -8.25
C PHE A 137 -25.11 7.70 -8.03
N GLU A 138 -25.32 8.57 -9.02
CA GLU A 138 -24.99 10.00 -8.94
C GLU A 138 -25.69 10.68 -7.76
N ARG A 139 -27.00 10.46 -7.59
CA ARG A 139 -27.76 10.98 -6.45
C ARG A 139 -27.21 10.52 -5.09
N ARG A 140 -26.89 9.23 -4.96
CA ARG A 140 -26.30 8.70 -3.71
C ARG A 140 -24.92 9.30 -3.45
N MET A 141 -24.15 9.54 -4.51
CA MET A 141 -22.84 10.18 -4.39
C MET A 141 -22.99 11.65 -4.00
N GLU A 142 -23.94 12.39 -4.56
CA GLU A 142 -24.27 13.77 -4.17
C GLU A 142 -24.62 13.86 -2.69
N GLU A 143 -25.46 12.94 -2.20
CA GLU A 143 -25.80 12.83 -0.78
C GLU A 143 -24.56 12.50 0.07
N TRP A 144 -23.71 11.57 -0.38
CA TRP A 144 -22.52 11.13 0.35
C TRP A 144 -21.44 12.21 0.47
N ILE A 145 -21.21 13.02 -0.57
CA ILE A 145 -20.23 14.12 -0.53
C ILE A 145 -20.73 15.36 0.24
N GLY A 146 -21.98 15.35 0.71
CA GLY A 146 -22.59 16.46 1.45
C GLY A 146 -23.27 17.51 0.59
N GLY A 147 -23.69 17.16 -0.63
CA GLY A 147 -24.40 18.02 -1.58
C GLY A 147 -23.56 18.44 -2.81
N GLY A 148 -24.19 19.12 -3.75
CA GLY A 148 -23.58 19.49 -5.04
C GLY A 148 -24.11 18.64 -6.19
N TYR A 149 -23.36 18.59 -7.29
CA TYR A 149 -23.70 17.81 -8.48
C TYR A 149 -22.63 16.75 -8.74
N VAL A 150 -23.05 15.53 -9.11
CA VAL A 150 -22.14 14.45 -9.52
C VAL A 150 -22.43 14.04 -10.95
N VAL A 151 -21.36 13.93 -11.75
CA VAL A 151 -21.42 13.40 -13.11
C VAL A 151 -20.48 12.20 -13.21
N SER A 152 -21.05 11.05 -13.56
CA SER A 152 -20.29 9.81 -13.74
C SER A 152 -19.46 9.87 -15.02
N ALA A 153 -18.27 9.28 -14.98
CA ALA A 153 -17.42 9.12 -16.14
C ALA A 153 -16.94 7.68 -16.25
N SER A 154 -16.59 7.25 -17.46
CA SER A 154 -16.08 5.90 -17.73
C SER A 154 -14.71 5.62 -17.11
N SER A 155 -13.97 6.65 -16.70
CA SER A 155 -12.69 6.55 -16.00
C SER A 155 -12.30 7.86 -15.32
N GLY A 156 -11.35 7.80 -14.37
CA GLY A 156 -10.79 9.01 -13.75
C GLY A 156 -10.11 9.95 -14.76
N THR A 157 -9.49 9.42 -15.81
CA THR A 157 -8.89 10.26 -16.87
C THR A 157 -9.97 11.00 -17.66
N ALA A 158 -11.07 10.32 -18.00
CA ALA A 158 -12.21 10.95 -18.68
C ALA A 158 -12.85 12.04 -17.80
N ALA A 159 -13.04 11.75 -16.51
CA ALA A 159 -13.58 12.72 -15.55
C ALA A 159 -12.73 14.01 -15.50
N LEU A 160 -11.41 13.87 -15.32
CA LEU A 160 -10.50 15.03 -15.29
C LEU A 160 -10.51 15.80 -16.61
N THR A 161 -10.53 15.10 -17.75
CA THR A 161 -10.55 15.74 -19.08
C THR A 161 -11.82 16.58 -19.26
N VAL A 162 -12.99 16.02 -18.95
CA VAL A 162 -14.28 16.73 -19.05
C VAL A 162 -14.33 17.90 -18.08
N ALA A 163 -13.83 17.73 -16.85
CA ALA A 163 -13.79 18.80 -15.86
C ALA A 163 -12.95 20.00 -16.33
N LEU A 164 -11.78 19.76 -16.93
CA LEU A 164 -10.93 20.83 -17.47
C LEU A 164 -11.61 21.57 -18.63
N ILE A 165 -12.28 20.84 -19.53
CA ILE A 165 -13.05 21.44 -20.63
C ILE A 165 -14.19 22.29 -20.07
N ALA A 166 -14.93 21.78 -19.08
CA ALA A 166 -16.05 22.49 -18.46
C ALA A 166 -15.60 23.76 -17.72
N LEU A 167 -14.37 23.77 -17.18
CA LEU A 167 -13.73 24.95 -16.59
C LEU A 167 -13.27 25.99 -17.62
N GLY A 168 -13.36 25.69 -18.92
CA GLY A 168 -12.95 26.60 -19.99
C GLY A 168 -11.43 26.61 -20.23
N ILE A 169 -10.72 25.53 -19.87
CA ILE A 169 -9.29 25.41 -20.18
C ILE A 169 -9.10 25.17 -21.67
N HIS A 170 -8.22 25.95 -22.28
CA HIS A 170 -7.95 25.93 -23.71
C HIS A 170 -6.53 25.41 -24.03
N PRO A 171 -6.29 25.00 -25.29
CA PRO A 171 -4.94 24.67 -25.73
C PRO A 171 -3.96 25.81 -25.46
N GLY A 172 -2.81 25.48 -24.88
CA GLY A 172 -1.78 26.43 -24.47
C GLY A 172 -1.89 26.93 -23.03
N ASP A 173 -3.04 26.76 -22.36
CA ASP A 173 -3.18 27.13 -20.95
C ASP A 173 -2.31 26.24 -20.05
N VAL A 174 -1.86 26.80 -18.92
CA VAL A 174 -1.02 26.09 -17.97
C VAL A 174 -1.87 25.47 -16.87
N VAL A 175 -1.73 24.17 -16.65
CA VAL A 175 -2.38 23.43 -15.56
C VAL A 175 -1.31 22.96 -14.58
N LEU A 176 -1.42 23.39 -13.31
CA LEU A 176 -0.49 22.97 -12.25
C LEU A 176 -0.88 21.60 -11.71
N LEU A 177 0.10 20.73 -11.46
CA LEU A 177 -0.11 19.41 -10.90
C LEU A 177 1.07 19.00 -9.99
N PRO A 178 0.84 18.18 -8.95
CA PRO A 178 1.93 17.72 -8.10
C PRO A 178 2.92 16.85 -8.88
N SER A 179 4.21 16.99 -8.59
CA SER A 179 5.31 16.18 -9.16
C SER A 179 5.20 14.70 -8.81
N TYR A 180 4.56 14.39 -7.68
CA TYR A 180 4.27 13.03 -7.23
C TYR A 180 2.77 12.75 -7.33
N THR A 181 2.36 12.04 -8.38
CA THR A 181 0.95 11.81 -8.71
C THR A 181 0.76 10.62 -9.66
N TRP A 182 -0.50 10.23 -9.91
CA TRP A 182 -0.84 9.21 -10.90
C TRP A 182 -0.82 9.77 -12.32
N ALA A 183 -0.41 9.00 -13.32
CA ALA A 183 -0.24 9.47 -14.70
C ALA A 183 -1.47 10.18 -15.30
N ALA A 184 -2.69 9.81 -14.88
CA ALA A 184 -3.93 10.42 -15.36
C ALA A 184 -3.99 11.95 -15.14
N THR A 185 -3.38 12.47 -14.07
CA THR A 185 -3.39 13.92 -13.75
C THR A 185 -2.55 14.73 -14.75
N GLY A 186 -1.51 14.14 -15.34
CA GLY A 186 -0.75 14.75 -16.44
C GLY A 186 -1.37 14.51 -17.82
N VAL A 187 -1.95 13.32 -18.04
CA VAL A 187 -2.56 12.96 -19.33
C VAL A 187 -3.81 13.78 -19.63
N ALA A 188 -4.65 14.08 -18.65
CA ALA A 188 -5.88 14.83 -18.84
C ALA A 188 -5.67 16.24 -19.45
N PRO A 189 -4.80 17.12 -18.91
CA PRO A 189 -4.53 18.41 -19.53
C PRO A 189 -3.84 18.28 -20.91
N LEU A 190 -2.94 17.31 -21.09
CA LEU A 190 -2.31 17.08 -22.40
C LEU A 190 -3.32 16.73 -23.50
N ARG A 191 -4.36 15.94 -23.17
CA ARG A 191 -5.40 15.54 -24.12
C ARG A 191 -6.18 16.70 -24.71
N ILE A 192 -6.27 17.82 -23.99
CA ILE A 192 -6.97 19.03 -24.42
C ILE A 192 -6.02 20.11 -24.95
N GLY A 193 -4.74 19.79 -25.12
CA GLY A 193 -3.71 20.72 -25.60
C GLY A 193 -3.20 21.71 -24.56
N ALA A 194 -3.58 21.58 -23.29
CA ALA A 194 -3.02 22.37 -22.20
C ALA A 194 -1.60 21.90 -21.85
N ILE A 195 -0.84 22.76 -21.17
CA ILE A 195 0.55 22.55 -20.77
C ILE A 195 0.57 22.13 -19.29
N PRO A 196 0.88 20.86 -18.96
CA PRO A 196 1.07 20.44 -17.59
C PRO A 196 2.33 21.06 -17.01
N ARG A 197 2.25 21.62 -15.81
CA ARG A 197 3.39 22.16 -15.09
C ARG A 197 3.47 21.57 -13.70
N PHE A 198 4.49 20.75 -13.49
CA PHE A 198 4.71 20.07 -12.23
C PHE A 198 5.19 21.03 -11.15
N VAL A 199 4.58 20.92 -9.97
CA VAL A 199 4.96 21.65 -8.75
C VAL A 199 5.38 20.66 -7.67
N ASP A 200 6.25 21.10 -6.76
CA ASP A 200 6.81 20.24 -5.74
C ASP A 200 5.77 19.80 -4.70
N ILE A 201 6.08 18.72 -3.96
CA ILE A 201 5.21 18.16 -2.92
C ILE A 201 5.78 18.37 -1.51
N ASP A 202 4.91 18.46 -0.51
CA ASP A 202 5.33 18.34 0.89
C ASP A 202 5.65 16.87 1.18
N PRO A 203 6.89 16.53 1.62
CA PRO A 203 7.29 15.14 1.83
C PRO A 203 6.54 14.44 2.96
N ASN A 204 5.88 15.18 3.85
CA ASN A 204 5.13 14.60 4.97
C ASN A 204 3.71 14.20 4.56
N SER A 205 3.06 15.02 3.72
CA SER A 205 1.67 14.77 3.28
C SER A 205 1.54 14.23 1.86
N TYR A 206 2.61 14.30 1.06
CA TYR A 206 2.64 14.01 -0.38
C TYR A 206 1.69 14.86 -1.24
N ASN A 207 1.08 15.89 -0.65
CA ASN A 207 0.27 16.87 -1.36
C ASN A 207 1.15 17.98 -1.92
N ILE A 208 0.58 18.84 -2.78
CA ILE A 208 1.28 20.03 -3.31
C ILE A 208 1.90 20.82 -2.15
N SER A 209 3.20 21.10 -2.24
CA SER A 209 3.92 21.88 -1.25
C SER A 209 3.38 23.31 -1.21
N ARG A 210 3.12 23.80 0.00
CA ARG A 210 2.87 25.25 0.22
C ARG A 210 4.16 26.06 0.07
N VAL A 211 5.32 25.43 0.23
CA VAL A 211 6.66 26.04 0.18
C VAL A 211 7.12 26.09 -1.27
N GLY A 212 6.37 26.87 -2.04
CA GLY A 212 6.57 27.20 -3.44
C GLY A 212 5.72 28.43 -3.74
N GLY A 213 5.69 29.37 -2.79
CA GLY A 213 5.04 30.65 -2.98
C GLY A 213 5.71 31.38 -4.13
N CYS A 214 5.11 31.30 -5.32
CA CYS A 214 4.92 32.53 -6.04
C CYS A 214 4.07 33.40 -5.12
N ASP A 215 4.74 34.21 -4.32
CA ASP A 215 4.17 35.47 -3.88
C ASP A 215 3.50 36.08 -5.13
N HIS A 216 2.22 36.41 -5.04
CA HIS A 216 1.46 37.27 -5.96
C HIS A 216 2.24 38.49 -6.52
N THR A 217 3.41 38.83 -5.99
CA THR A 217 4.37 39.83 -6.48
C THR A 217 5.51 39.29 -7.37
N GLY A 218 5.58 37.99 -7.69
CA GLY A 218 6.54 37.43 -8.66
C GLY A 218 8.00 37.33 -8.19
N ARG A 219 8.29 37.38 -6.89
CA ARG A 219 9.65 37.17 -6.38
C ARG A 219 9.90 35.72 -5.94
N GLN A 220 10.74 35.02 -6.68
CA GLN A 220 11.33 33.75 -6.23
C GLN A 220 12.21 33.99 -4.99
N GLY A 221 11.80 33.45 -3.85
CA GLY A 221 12.59 33.45 -2.62
C GLY A 221 13.86 32.62 -2.79
N ASN A 222 15.00 33.30 -2.82
CA ASN A 222 16.32 32.70 -2.93
C ASN A 222 16.70 32.02 -1.61
N HIS A 223 16.39 30.74 -1.43
CA HIS A 223 16.95 29.93 -0.35
C HIS A 223 18.41 29.59 -0.66
N ARG A 224 19.32 30.53 -0.37
CA ARG A 224 20.75 30.22 -0.24
C ARG A 224 20.97 29.47 1.07
N GLY A 225 21.28 28.18 0.98
CA GLY A 225 21.79 27.40 2.12
C GLY A 225 23.11 27.99 2.66
N PRO A 226 23.45 27.74 3.93
CA PRO A 226 24.66 28.28 4.52
C PRO A 226 25.89 27.64 3.88
N HIS A 227 26.63 28.44 3.11
CA HIS A 227 27.99 28.11 2.70
C HIS A 227 28.86 27.90 3.94
N ALA A 228 29.38 26.68 4.08
CA ALA A 228 30.54 26.41 4.91
C ALA A 228 31.71 27.32 4.45
N ARG A 229 32.19 28.16 5.36
CA ARG A 229 33.52 28.78 5.31
C ARG A 229 34.15 28.66 6.69
N HIS A 230 35.42 28.23 6.64
CA HIS A 230 36.43 28.03 7.68
C HIS A 230 36.42 26.66 8.35
#